data_AF-A0A667Y7Y2-F1
#
_entry.id   AF-A0A667Y7Y2-F1
#
_cell.length_a   1.000
_cell.length_b   1.000
_cell.length_c   1.000
_cell.angle_alpha   90.00
_cell.angle_beta   90.00
_cell.angle_gamma   90.00
#
_symmetry.space_group_name_H-M   'P 1'
#
loop_
_entity.id
_entity.type
_entity.pdbx_description
1 polymer ?
#
loop_
_entity_poly.entity_id
_entity_poly.type
_entity_poly.pdbx_seq_one_letter_code
_entity_poly.pdbx_strand_id
1 'polypeptide(L)'
;MAPNLQTCVVLCCVADLPTCLLCVCLTGSVYCEEVSPDMTAVPTLPKETAYLYARYNKINKITAKDFADIVTLRRIDLTGNVISEIEDGAFSKLTLLEELSLAENRLVKLPMLPAKLTTFNANYNLLRTKGVKATAFKKLTKLVNLFLANNQLEAVPQFPESVRIVHLQNNNITEISADTFCKGNDTYYLRPNLSEVRMDGNPVLLSKYPNSFTCLKSLPIGRYN
;
A
#
# COMPACT_ATOMS: atom_id res chain seq x y z
N MET A 1 1.40 23.22 31.92
CA MET A 1 2.58 23.24 31.03
C MET A 1 2.23 22.43 29.80
N ALA A 2 1.84 23.09 28.72
CA ALA A 2 1.62 22.43 27.44
C ALA A 2 2.99 22.05 26.84
N PRO A 3 3.16 20.85 26.25
CA PRO A 3 4.36 20.59 25.47
C PRO A 3 4.35 21.59 24.30
N ASN A 4 5.46 22.31 24.12
CA ASN A 4 5.67 23.17 22.97
C ASN A 4 5.41 22.35 21.69
N LEU A 5 4.26 22.58 21.04
CA LEU A 5 4.09 22.17 19.65
C LEU A 5 5.11 22.98 18.87
N GLN A 6 6.20 22.32 18.52
CA GLN A 6 7.17 22.88 17.60
C GLN A 6 6.49 22.86 16.23
N THR A 7 5.80 23.94 15.89
CA THR A 7 5.31 24.18 14.53
C THR A 7 6.51 23.99 13.62
N CYS A 8 6.61 22.87 12.91
CA CYS A 8 7.28 22.91 11.63
C CYS A 8 6.41 23.85 10.81
N VAL A 9 6.76 25.13 10.81
CA VAL A 9 6.56 25.85 9.58
C VAL A 9 7.42 25.04 8.61
N VAL A 10 6.80 24.22 7.76
CA VAL A 10 7.41 23.87 6.47
C VAL A 10 7.40 25.20 5.73
N LEU A 11 8.26 26.11 6.19
CA LEU A 11 8.62 27.33 5.52
C LEU A 11 9.25 26.75 4.27
N CYS A 12 8.51 26.83 3.17
CA CYS A 12 9.10 26.90 1.86
C CYS A 12 10.10 28.07 1.91
N CYS A 13 11.31 27.84 2.42
CA CYS A 13 12.51 28.55 2.02
C CYS A 13 12.92 28.03 0.64
N VAL A 14 11.96 27.98 -0.29
CA VAL A 14 12.25 27.98 -1.72
C VAL A 14 11.70 29.31 -2.18
N ALA A 15 12.58 30.15 -2.72
CA ALA A 15 12.33 31.55 -3.04
C ALA A 15 11.24 31.81 -4.11
N ASP A 16 10.42 30.82 -4.46
CA ASP A 16 9.51 30.83 -5.63
C ASP A 16 8.09 30.29 -5.37
N LEU A 17 7.64 30.06 -4.12
CA LEU A 17 6.24 29.67 -3.85
C LEU A 17 5.43 30.77 -3.13
N PRO A 18 4.26 31.20 -3.69
CA PRO A 18 3.48 32.33 -3.17
C PRO A 18 2.61 32.03 -1.94
N THR A 19 2.65 30.83 -1.35
CA THR A 19 1.79 30.43 -0.22
C THR A 19 2.45 29.43 0.73
N CYS A 20 2.27 29.58 2.04
CA CYS A 20 2.75 28.65 3.07
C CYS A 20 1.78 27.48 3.25
N LEU A 21 2.25 26.24 3.07
CA LEU A 21 1.51 25.04 3.48
C LEU A 21 1.68 24.82 4.99
N LEU A 22 0.58 24.52 5.69
CA LEU A 22 0.57 24.24 7.13
C LEU A 22 0.64 22.74 7.39
N CYS A 23 1.85 22.19 7.46
CA CYS A 23 2.09 20.88 8.06
C CYS A 23 2.51 21.03 9.53
N VAL A 24 2.32 20.00 10.33
CA VAL A 24 2.77 19.95 11.73
C VAL A 24 3.85 18.88 11.86
N CYS A 25 4.97 19.20 12.53
CA CYS A 25 5.95 18.19 12.91
C CYS A 25 5.86 17.91 14.40
N LEU A 26 5.84 16.63 14.77
CA LEU A 26 5.94 16.23 16.16
C LEU A 26 6.79 14.96 16.26
N THR A 27 7.90 15.05 16.99
CA THR A 27 8.72 13.89 17.39
C THR A 27 9.03 12.94 16.21
N GLY A 28 9.63 13.48 15.14
CA GLY A 28 9.99 12.71 13.94
C GLY A 28 8.81 12.30 13.04
N SER A 29 7.61 12.85 13.28
CA SER A 29 6.43 12.67 12.43
C SER A 29 6.06 13.98 11.76
N VAL A 30 5.64 13.93 10.49
CA VAL A 30 5.15 15.06 9.70
C VAL A 30 3.68 14.80 9.35
N TYR A 31 2.80 15.73 9.70
CA TYR A 31 1.36 15.69 9.45
C TYR A 31 0.98 16.82 8.49
N CYS A 32 0.51 16.47 7.30
CA CYS A 32 0.06 17.36 6.23
C CYS A 32 -1.33 16.89 5.77
N GLU A 33 -2.31 16.84 6.65
CA GLU A 33 -3.66 16.36 6.32
C GLU A 33 -4.51 17.52 5.82
N GLU A 34 -5.10 17.37 4.63
CA GLU A 34 -6.05 18.32 4.05
C GLU A 34 -5.55 19.78 4.14
N VAL A 35 -4.32 20.02 3.71
CA VAL A 35 -3.68 21.34 3.87
C VAL A 35 -4.23 22.34 2.86
N SER A 36 -4.27 23.61 3.26
CA SER A 36 -4.71 24.72 2.41
C SER A 36 -3.55 25.70 2.17
N PRO A 37 -3.23 26.03 0.90
CA PRO A 37 -3.82 25.51 -0.33
C PRO A 37 -3.47 24.03 -0.59
N ASP A 38 -4.27 23.37 -1.45
CA ASP A 38 -4.13 21.96 -1.80
C ASP A 38 -2.69 21.58 -2.19
N MET A 39 -2.14 20.58 -1.50
CA MET A 39 -0.80 20.06 -1.78
C MET A 39 -0.79 19.12 -3.00
N THR A 40 -0.05 19.48 -4.05
CA THR A 40 0.01 18.73 -5.32
C THR A 40 1.25 17.86 -5.51
N ALA A 41 2.25 18.02 -4.64
CA ALA A 41 3.48 17.24 -4.61
C ALA A 41 3.93 17.01 -3.17
N VAL A 42 4.78 16.01 -2.94
CA VAL A 42 5.39 15.78 -1.62
C VAL A 42 6.31 16.98 -1.29
N PRO A 43 6.12 17.65 -0.13
CA PRO A 43 6.95 18.78 0.24
C PRO A 43 8.34 18.29 0.70
N THR A 44 9.31 19.19 0.80
CA THR A 44 10.60 18.86 1.39
C THR A 44 10.40 18.47 2.85
N LEU A 45 10.89 17.28 3.22
CA LEU A 45 10.75 16.72 4.56
C LEU A 45 12.06 16.85 5.35
N PRO A 46 12.00 17.00 6.68
CA PRO A 46 13.16 16.83 7.55
C PRO A 46 13.79 15.44 7.35
N LYS A 47 15.12 15.35 7.32
CA LYS A 47 15.85 14.11 6.99
C LYS A 47 15.66 13.00 8.04
N GLU A 48 15.33 13.41 9.26
CA GLU A 48 15.02 12.56 10.41
C GLU A 48 13.56 12.10 10.48
N THR A 49 12.73 12.44 9.49
CA THR A 49 11.32 12.05 9.46
C THR A 49 11.20 10.53 9.44
N ALA A 50 10.49 9.98 10.42
CA ALA A 50 10.18 8.56 10.54
C ALA A 50 8.74 8.24 10.09
N TYR A 51 7.81 9.20 10.22
CA TYR A 51 6.41 9.01 9.87
C TYR A 51 5.88 10.19 9.05
N LEU A 52 5.30 9.92 7.89
CA LEU A 52 4.64 10.94 7.07
C LEU A 52 3.14 10.60 6.95
N TYR A 53 2.29 11.57 7.29
CA TYR A 53 0.86 11.51 7.10
C TYR A 53 0.45 12.68 6.19
N ALA A 54 0.21 12.42 4.91
CA ALA A 54 -0.12 13.43 3.92
C ALA A 54 -1.44 13.09 3.21
N ARG A 55 -2.48 12.86 4.01
CA ARG A 55 -3.79 12.37 3.56
C ARG A 55 -4.66 13.48 3.01
N TYR A 56 -5.58 13.11 2.11
CA TYR A 56 -6.65 13.98 1.61
C TYR A 56 -6.16 15.29 0.98
N ASN A 57 -5.03 15.23 0.26
CA ASN A 57 -4.53 16.34 -0.55
C ASN A 57 -4.74 16.06 -2.05
N LYS A 58 -4.00 16.75 -2.92
CA LYS A 58 -4.07 16.61 -4.38
C LYS A 58 -2.75 16.12 -4.98
N ILE A 59 -1.96 15.35 -4.23
CA ILE A 59 -0.70 14.81 -4.76
C ILE A 59 -1.02 13.91 -5.94
N ASN A 60 -0.41 14.17 -7.10
CA ASN A 60 -0.74 13.48 -8.35
C ASN A 60 0.38 12.55 -8.87
N LYS A 61 1.62 12.78 -8.41
CA LYS A 61 2.81 12.04 -8.81
C LYS A 61 3.78 11.90 -7.64
N ILE A 62 4.49 10.77 -7.58
CA ILE A 62 5.64 10.56 -6.71
C ILE A 62 6.88 10.33 -7.58
N THR A 63 7.94 11.08 -7.32
CA THR A 63 9.22 11.00 -8.04
C THR A 63 10.28 10.22 -7.28
N ALA A 64 11.36 9.85 -7.97
CA ALA A 64 12.53 9.24 -7.35
C ALA A 64 13.23 10.12 -6.30
N LYS A 65 12.97 11.44 -6.32
CA LYS A 65 13.62 12.42 -5.43
C LYS A 65 12.84 12.68 -4.14
N ASP A 66 11.52 12.52 -4.17
CA ASP A 66 10.62 12.92 -3.07
C ASP A 66 11.02 12.30 -1.72
N PHE A 67 11.51 11.07 -1.74
CA PHE A 67 11.91 10.32 -0.54
C PHE A 67 13.38 9.89 -0.54
N ALA A 68 14.21 10.36 -1.48
CA ALA A 68 15.56 9.83 -1.70
C ALA A 68 16.47 9.95 -0.47
N ASP A 69 16.36 11.07 0.25
CA ASP A 69 17.25 11.42 1.36
C ASP A 69 16.66 11.12 2.75
N ILE A 70 15.41 10.65 2.83
CA ILE A 70 14.71 10.38 4.10
C ILE A 70 14.72 8.89 4.41
N VAL A 71 15.92 8.33 4.55
CA VAL A 71 16.15 6.89 4.78
C VAL A 71 15.62 6.37 6.12
N THR A 72 15.22 7.28 7.02
CA THR A 72 14.63 6.99 8.33
C THR A 72 13.14 6.68 8.29
N LEU A 73 12.46 6.87 7.14
CA LEU A 73 11.03 6.65 7.02
C LEU A 73 10.65 5.19 7.33
N ARG A 74 9.70 5.04 8.25
CA ARG A 74 9.09 3.77 8.66
C ARG A 74 7.64 3.66 8.22
N ARG A 75 6.91 4.78 8.14
CA ARG A 75 5.54 4.84 7.63
C ARG A 75 5.33 6.00 6.67
N ILE A 76 4.62 5.74 5.58
CA ILE A 76 4.08 6.74 4.67
C ILE A 76 2.59 6.48 4.48
N ASP A 77 1.77 7.48 4.76
CA ASP A 77 0.33 7.48 4.49
C ASP A 77 -0.03 8.60 3.52
N LEU A 78 -0.38 8.21 2.28
CA LEU A 78 -0.79 9.10 1.20
C LEU A 78 -2.24 8.83 0.78
N THR A 79 -3.05 8.33 1.71
CA THR A 79 -4.45 7.97 1.46
C THR A 79 -5.27 9.18 0.98
N GLY A 80 -6.15 8.98 0.01
CA GLY A 80 -7.10 10.01 -0.42
C GLY A 80 -6.47 11.13 -1.25
N ASN A 81 -5.41 10.83 -2.00
CA ASN A 81 -4.80 11.76 -2.95
C ASN A 81 -5.29 11.45 -4.39
N VAL A 82 -4.63 12.02 -5.40
CA VAL A 82 -4.94 11.76 -6.83
C VAL A 82 -3.75 11.13 -7.56
N ILE A 83 -2.95 10.34 -6.84
CA ILE A 83 -1.70 9.77 -7.34
C ILE A 83 -2.01 8.78 -8.44
N SER A 84 -1.52 9.09 -9.64
CA SER A 84 -1.68 8.25 -10.83
C SER A 84 -0.35 7.69 -11.36
N GLU A 85 0.76 8.34 -10.99
CA GLU A 85 2.10 7.96 -11.40
C GLU A 85 3.05 7.89 -10.20
N ILE A 86 3.80 6.79 -10.10
CA ILE A 86 4.93 6.65 -9.18
C ILE A 86 6.11 6.19 -10.02
N GLU A 87 7.21 6.94 -9.95
CA GLU A 87 8.44 6.60 -10.67
C GLU A 87 9.06 5.31 -10.13
N ASP A 88 9.67 4.54 -11.04
CA ASP A 88 10.41 3.35 -10.66
C ASP A 88 11.55 3.74 -9.71
N GLY A 89 11.58 3.11 -8.54
CA GLY A 89 12.59 3.39 -7.52
C GLY A 89 12.28 4.55 -6.58
N ALA A 90 11.09 5.17 -6.65
CA ALA A 90 10.64 6.20 -5.69
C ALA A 90 10.81 5.82 -4.21
N PHE A 91 10.65 4.54 -3.89
CA PHE A 91 10.81 4.01 -2.54
C PHE A 91 12.10 3.19 -2.34
N SER A 92 13.00 3.15 -3.33
CA SER A 92 14.15 2.22 -3.34
C SER A 92 15.15 2.45 -2.21
N LYS A 93 15.27 3.68 -1.70
CA LYS A 93 16.18 4.06 -0.61
C LYS A 93 15.57 3.84 0.77
N LEU A 94 14.27 3.58 0.86
CA LEU A 94 13.52 3.47 2.11
C LEU A 94 13.65 2.08 2.71
N THR A 95 14.86 1.74 3.15
CA THR A 95 15.21 0.41 3.65
C THR A 95 14.60 0.09 5.01
N LEU A 96 14.04 1.09 5.71
CA LEU A 96 13.34 0.93 6.99
C LEU A 96 11.81 1.05 6.86
N LEU A 97 11.27 1.19 5.64
CA LEU A 97 9.84 1.37 5.45
C LEU A 97 9.09 0.07 5.77
N GLU A 98 8.22 0.15 6.77
CA GLU A 98 7.40 -0.95 7.27
C GLU A 98 5.96 -0.83 6.78
N GLU A 99 5.46 0.41 6.63
CA GLU A 99 4.06 0.65 6.29
C GLU A 99 3.92 1.68 5.18
N LEU A 100 3.17 1.30 4.13
CA LEU A 100 2.86 2.17 3.00
C LEU A 100 1.37 2.09 2.68
N SER A 101 0.68 3.23 2.82
CA SER A 101 -0.69 3.40 2.35
C SER A 101 -0.72 4.32 1.13
N LEU A 102 -1.22 3.77 0.03
CA LEU A 102 -1.57 4.44 -1.22
C LEU A 102 -3.07 4.26 -1.50
N ALA A 103 -3.88 4.02 -0.47
CA ALA A 103 -5.32 3.81 -0.62
C ALA A 103 -6.01 5.05 -1.19
N GLU A 104 -7.14 4.86 -1.87
CA GLU A 104 -7.97 5.96 -2.39
C GLU A 104 -7.15 6.91 -3.29
N ASN A 105 -6.55 6.34 -4.32
CA ASN A 105 -5.74 7.04 -5.32
C ASN A 105 -6.18 6.61 -6.73
N ARG A 106 -5.38 6.93 -7.76
CA ARG A 106 -5.70 6.66 -9.17
C ARG A 106 -4.66 5.75 -9.82
N LEU A 107 -4.03 4.86 -9.04
CA LEU A 107 -2.95 4.01 -9.52
C LEU A 107 -3.48 2.96 -10.48
N VAL A 108 -2.88 2.91 -11.67
CA VAL A 108 -3.10 1.86 -12.68
C VAL A 108 -1.98 0.82 -12.70
N LYS A 109 -0.83 1.13 -12.07
CA LYS A 109 0.34 0.25 -11.94
C LYS A 109 0.98 0.42 -10.56
N LEU A 110 1.56 -0.65 -10.03
CA LEU A 110 2.34 -0.60 -8.79
C LEU A 110 3.82 -0.32 -9.06
N PRO A 111 4.48 0.49 -8.22
CA PRO A 111 5.94 0.67 -8.26
C PRO A 111 6.64 -0.54 -7.63
N MET A 112 7.98 -0.54 -7.68
CA MET A 112 8.78 -1.47 -6.88
C MET A 112 8.65 -1.14 -5.39
N LEU A 113 8.17 -2.12 -4.62
CA LEU A 113 7.91 -1.97 -3.19
C LEU A 113 9.16 -2.29 -2.33
N PRO A 114 9.40 -1.58 -1.22
CA PRO A 114 10.50 -1.87 -0.30
C PRO A 114 10.37 -3.23 0.40
N ALA A 115 11.47 -3.97 0.51
CA ALA A 115 11.48 -5.35 1.00
C ALA A 115 11.09 -5.52 2.49
N LYS A 116 11.15 -4.44 3.29
CA LYS A 116 10.85 -4.47 4.73
C LYS A 116 9.38 -4.22 5.05
N LEU A 117 8.53 -3.95 4.06
CA LEU A 117 7.11 -3.72 4.30
C LEU A 117 6.47 -4.88 5.07
N THR A 118 5.76 -4.53 6.13
CA THR A 118 4.88 -5.39 6.93
C THR A 118 3.42 -5.15 6.57
N THR A 119 3.07 -3.92 6.16
CA THR A 119 1.72 -3.56 5.70
C THR A 119 1.78 -2.77 4.41
N PHE A 120 1.03 -3.21 3.41
CA PHE A 120 0.82 -2.48 2.17
C PHE A 120 -0.68 -2.33 1.89
N ASN A 121 -1.12 -1.09 1.72
CA ASN A 121 -2.50 -0.76 1.40
C ASN A 121 -2.58 0.00 0.08
N ALA A 122 -3.24 -0.58 -0.92
CA ALA A 122 -3.58 0.08 -2.18
C ALA A 122 -5.06 -0.15 -2.52
N ASN A 123 -5.93 -0.22 -1.50
CA ASN A 123 -7.37 -0.25 -1.70
C ASN A 123 -7.86 0.95 -2.50
N TYR A 124 -9.01 0.83 -3.16
CA TYR A 124 -9.65 1.95 -3.87
C TYR A 124 -8.69 2.62 -4.87
N ASN A 125 -8.17 1.82 -5.80
CA ASN A 125 -7.35 2.28 -6.91
C ASN A 125 -7.92 1.70 -8.22
N LEU A 126 -7.17 1.86 -9.32
CA LEU A 126 -7.56 1.40 -10.65
C LEU A 126 -6.64 0.25 -11.12
N LEU A 127 -6.11 -0.53 -10.18
CA LEU A 127 -5.13 -1.56 -10.47
C LEU A 127 -5.78 -2.72 -11.23
N ARG A 128 -5.22 -3.05 -12.39
CA ARG A 128 -5.49 -4.28 -13.14
C ARG A 128 -4.32 -5.25 -12.96
N THR A 129 -4.54 -6.54 -13.25
CA THR A 129 -3.47 -7.56 -13.17
C THR A 129 -2.24 -7.16 -13.98
N LYS A 130 -2.40 -6.58 -15.17
CA LYS A 130 -1.29 -6.07 -16.01
C LYS A 130 -0.46 -4.97 -15.36
N GLY A 131 -1.04 -4.22 -14.41
CA GLY A 131 -0.37 -3.18 -13.64
C GLY A 131 0.35 -3.70 -12.40
N VAL A 132 0.15 -4.97 -12.05
CA VAL A 132 0.78 -5.63 -10.91
C VAL A 132 1.68 -6.75 -11.45
N LYS A 133 3.00 -6.52 -11.43
CA LYS A 133 3.97 -7.54 -11.86
C LYS A 133 3.73 -8.83 -11.06
N ALA A 134 3.80 -9.99 -11.72
CA ALA A 134 3.57 -11.30 -11.07
C ALA A 134 4.46 -11.53 -9.82
N THR A 135 5.64 -10.91 -9.79
CA THR A 135 6.58 -10.99 -8.67
C THR A 135 6.58 -9.77 -7.74
N ALA A 136 5.61 -8.86 -7.85
CA ALA A 136 5.58 -7.58 -7.14
C ALA A 136 5.72 -7.75 -5.62
N PHE A 137 5.07 -8.78 -5.05
CA PHE A 137 5.09 -9.03 -3.61
C PHE A 137 6.02 -10.18 -3.20
N LYS A 138 6.54 -10.97 -4.16
CA LYS A 138 7.30 -12.21 -3.90
C LYS A 138 8.49 -12.02 -2.95
N LYS A 139 9.17 -10.87 -3.02
CA LYS A 139 10.35 -10.55 -2.20
C LYS A 139 10.00 -9.93 -0.84
N LEU A 140 8.74 -9.61 -0.56
CA LEU A 140 8.30 -8.93 0.65
C LEU A 140 8.11 -9.92 1.80
N THR A 141 9.17 -10.63 2.19
CA THR A 141 9.12 -11.75 3.16
C THR A 141 8.72 -11.36 4.58
N LYS A 142 8.53 -10.07 4.85
CA LYS A 142 8.03 -9.52 6.11
C LYS A 142 6.58 -9.03 6.01
N LEU A 143 5.97 -9.09 4.82
CA LEU A 143 4.61 -8.61 4.59
C LEU A 143 3.61 -9.47 5.33
N VAL A 144 2.81 -8.84 6.19
CA VAL A 144 1.76 -9.45 7.01
C VAL A 144 0.39 -9.08 6.48
N ASN A 145 0.19 -7.81 6.12
CA ASN A 145 -1.09 -7.26 5.69
C ASN A 145 -1.01 -6.75 4.26
N LEU A 146 -1.86 -7.28 3.38
CA LEU A 146 -1.95 -6.88 1.99
C LEU A 146 -3.39 -6.49 1.65
N PHE A 147 -3.61 -5.21 1.36
CA PHE A 147 -4.94 -4.68 1.04
C PHE A 147 -4.98 -4.19 -0.42
N LEU A 148 -5.77 -4.86 -1.25
CA LEU A 148 -5.96 -4.58 -2.69
C LEU A 148 -7.45 -4.57 -3.08
N ALA A 149 -8.34 -4.37 -2.11
CA ALA A 149 -9.78 -4.32 -2.31
C ALA A 149 -10.21 -3.11 -3.14
N ASN A 150 -11.36 -3.20 -3.82
CA ASN A 150 -11.90 -2.13 -4.65
C ASN A 150 -10.89 -1.68 -5.71
N ASN A 151 -10.47 -2.63 -6.54
CA ASN A 151 -9.59 -2.43 -7.69
C ASN A 151 -10.22 -3.13 -8.92
N GLN A 152 -9.44 -3.35 -9.97
CA GLN A 152 -9.87 -4.01 -11.21
C GLN A 152 -9.00 -5.25 -11.49
N LEU A 153 -8.51 -5.93 -10.45
CA LEU A 153 -7.68 -7.11 -10.60
C LEU A 153 -8.48 -8.25 -11.22
N GLU A 154 -7.92 -8.88 -12.25
CA GLU A 154 -8.54 -10.00 -12.97
C GLU A 154 -8.06 -11.36 -12.43
N ALA A 155 -6.97 -11.36 -11.66
CA ALA A 155 -6.40 -12.53 -11.02
C ALA A 155 -5.80 -12.15 -9.67
N VAL A 156 -5.67 -13.15 -8.78
CA VAL A 156 -5.00 -13.00 -7.49
C VAL A 156 -3.49 -12.88 -7.72
N PRO A 157 -2.83 -11.80 -7.25
CA PRO A 157 -1.38 -11.69 -7.37
C PRO A 157 -0.68 -12.70 -6.45
N GLN A 158 0.53 -13.12 -6.81
CA GLN A 158 1.34 -13.99 -5.95
C GLN A 158 1.90 -13.20 -4.76
N PHE A 159 1.71 -13.71 -3.55
CA PHE A 159 2.15 -13.06 -2.31
C PHE A 159 2.80 -14.05 -1.32
N PRO A 160 3.72 -13.58 -0.46
CA PRO A 160 4.61 -14.44 0.32
C PRO A 160 3.91 -15.17 1.47
N GLU A 161 4.54 -16.23 1.96
CA GLU A 161 4.10 -17.06 3.10
C GLU A 161 3.87 -16.28 4.40
N SER A 162 4.50 -15.12 4.53
CA SER A 162 4.39 -14.26 5.71
C SER A 162 3.02 -13.59 5.85
N VAL A 163 2.26 -13.48 4.76
CA VAL A 163 0.97 -12.78 4.73
C VAL A 163 -0.05 -13.51 5.61
N ARG A 164 -0.71 -12.74 6.48
CA ARG A 164 -1.75 -13.20 7.39
C ARG A 164 -3.13 -12.70 7.01
N ILE A 165 -3.20 -11.46 6.51
CA ILE A 165 -4.44 -10.81 6.10
C ILE A 165 -4.29 -10.37 4.66
N VAL A 166 -5.23 -10.82 3.81
CA VAL A 166 -5.31 -10.42 2.42
C VAL A 166 -6.73 -10.03 2.04
N HIS A 167 -6.90 -8.80 1.57
CA HIS A 167 -8.18 -8.25 1.14
C HIS A 167 -8.16 -8.02 -0.37
N LEU A 168 -9.03 -8.74 -1.08
CA LEU A 168 -9.17 -8.74 -2.54
C LEU A 168 -10.64 -8.52 -2.96
N GLN A 169 -11.51 -8.17 -2.02
CA GLN A 169 -12.93 -7.97 -2.29
C GLN A 169 -13.15 -6.83 -3.29
N ASN A 170 -14.26 -6.90 -4.04
CA ASN A 170 -14.64 -5.93 -5.06
C ASN A 170 -13.53 -5.72 -6.11
N ASN A 171 -13.15 -6.81 -6.77
CA ASN A 171 -12.26 -6.82 -7.92
C ASN A 171 -12.96 -7.53 -9.10
N ASN A 172 -12.24 -7.79 -10.19
CA ASN A 172 -12.74 -8.51 -11.35
C ASN A 172 -12.13 -9.91 -11.47
N ILE A 173 -11.82 -10.56 -10.34
CA ILE A 173 -11.15 -11.87 -10.33
C ILE A 173 -12.13 -12.93 -10.84
N THR A 174 -11.86 -13.51 -12.01
CA THR A 174 -12.75 -14.49 -12.66
C THR A 174 -12.35 -15.94 -12.38
N GLU A 175 -11.08 -16.18 -12.09
CA GLU A 175 -10.52 -17.51 -11.89
C GLU A 175 -9.45 -17.53 -10.80
N ILE A 176 -9.29 -18.69 -10.19
CA ILE A 176 -8.20 -19.03 -9.28
C ILE A 176 -7.69 -20.43 -9.61
N SER A 177 -6.57 -20.83 -9.01
CA SER A 177 -5.96 -22.15 -9.20
C SER A 177 -5.58 -22.76 -7.86
N ALA A 178 -5.24 -24.06 -7.86
CA ALA A 178 -4.75 -24.75 -6.67
C ALA A 178 -3.49 -24.08 -6.07
N ASP A 179 -2.71 -23.37 -6.90
CA ASP A 179 -1.50 -22.65 -6.51
C ASP A 179 -1.75 -21.17 -6.11
N THR A 180 -3.01 -20.74 -6.06
CA THR A 180 -3.35 -19.35 -5.71
C THR A 180 -3.09 -19.06 -4.23
N PHE A 181 -3.54 -19.94 -3.34
CA PHE A 181 -3.29 -19.83 -1.89
C PHE A 181 -2.48 -20.98 -1.32
N CYS A 182 -2.55 -22.15 -1.96
CA CYS A 182 -1.92 -23.39 -1.56
C CYS A 182 -0.78 -23.78 -2.51
N LYS A 183 -0.15 -24.93 -2.27
CA LYS A 183 0.76 -25.58 -3.22
C LYS A 183 0.04 -26.81 -3.78
N GLY A 184 -0.46 -26.73 -5.01
CA GLY A 184 -1.30 -27.76 -5.60
C GLY A 184 -0.63 -29.13 -5.72
N ASN A 185 0.71 -29.17 -5.68
CA ASN A 185 1.51 -30.38 -5.72
C ASN A 185 1.85 -30.97 -4.33
N ASP A 186 1.48 -30.31 -3.23
CA ASP A 186 1.79 -30.74 -1.86
C ASP A 186 0.53 -30.74 -1.01
N THR A 187 -0.07 -31.93 -0.85
CA THR A 187 -1.29 -32.11 -0.06
C THR A 187 -1.07 -31.94 1.45
N TYR A 188 0.17 -31.94 1.92
CA TYR A 188 0.53 -31.71 3.32
C TYR A 188 0.89 -30.24 3.60
N TYR A 189 0.95 -29.42 2.55
CA TYR A 189 1.23 -28.01 2.70
C TYR A 189 0.06 -27.33 3.44
N LEU A 190 0.41 -26.70 4.56
CA LEU A 190 -0.50 -25.89 5.36
C LEU A 190 0.00 -24.46 5.38
N ARG A 191 -0.93 -23.51 5.33
CA ARG A 191 -0.65 -22.08 5.46
C ARG A 191 -1.32 -21.52 6.72
N PRO A 192 -0.87 -21.95 7.91
CA PRO A 192 -1.56 -21.69 9.18
C PRO A 192 -1.58 -20.23 9.61
N ASN A 193 -0.73 -19.40 9.00
CA ASN A 193 -0.62 -17.97 9.28
C ASN A 193 -1.62 -17.12 8.49
N LEU A 194 -2.10 -17.61 7.35
CA LEU A 194 -3.09 -16.90 6.54
C LEU A 194 -4.46 -17.05 7.21
N SER A 195 -4.77 -16.07 8.07
CA SER A 195 -5.94 -16.08 8.96
C SER A 195 -7.17 -15.43 8.34
N GLU A 196 -6.98 -14.47 7.44
CA GLU A 196 -8.07 -13.72 6.83
C GLU A 196 -7.84 -13.53 5.34
N VAL A 197 -8.77 -14.07 4.55
CA VAL A 197 -8.85 -13.89 3.11
C VAL A 197 -10.23 -13.34 2.79
N ARG A 198 -10.31 -12.16 2.15
CA ARG A 198 -11.58 -11.61 1.65
C ARG A 198 -11.59 -11.57 0.14
N MET A 199 -12.58 -12.20 -0.47
CA MET A 199 -12.74 -12.25 -1.94
C MET A 199 -14.18 -11.95 -2.39
N ASP A 200 -15.05 -11.50 -1.49
CA ASP A 200 -16.42 -11.12 -1.83
C ASP A 200 -16.48 -10.04 -2.92
N GLY A 201 -17.56 -10.02 -3.71
CA GLY A 201 -17.70 -9.06 -4.80
C GLY A 201 -16.75 -9.28 -5.98
N ASN A 202 -16.24 -10.50 -6.17
CA ASN A 202 -15.55 -10.94 -7.39
C ASN A 202 -16.43 -11.92 -8.20
N PRO A 203 -16.29 -11.99 -9.53
CA PRO A 203 -17.05 -12.91 -10.38
C PRO A 203 -16.65 -14.39 -10.24
N VAL A 204 -15.50 -14.70 -9.61
CA VAL A 204 -15.04 -16.08 -9.42
C VAL A 204 -15.99 -16.90 -8.57
N LEU A 205 -16.37 -18.08 -9.07
CA LEU A 205 -17.18 -19.04 -8.32
C LEU A 205 -16.27 -19.96 -7.49
N LEU A 206 -16.09 -19.64 -6.20
CA LEU A 206 -15.15 -20.35 -5.32
C LEU A 206 -15.42 -21.85 -5.19
N SER A 207 -16.69 -22.27 -5.31
CA SER A 207 -17.09 -23.69 -5.22
C SER A 207 -16.53 -24.57 -6.34
N LYS A 208 -16.09 -23.98 -7.47
CA LYS A 208 -15.41 -24.71 -8.55
C LYS A 208 -13.95 -25.05 -8.21
N TYR A 209 -13.39 -24.46 -7.14
CA TYR A 209 -11.96 -24.52 -6.84
C TYR A 209 -11.67 -24.95 -5.39
N PRO A 210 -12.26 -26.06 -4.88
CA PRO A 210 -12.13 -26.45 -3.47
C PRO A 210 -10.67 -26.68 -3.04
N ASN A 211 -9.83 -27.21 -3.94
CA ASN A 211 -8.42 -27.50 -3.69
C ASN A 211 -7.57 -26.25 -3.44
N SER A 212 -8.06 -25.05 -3.81
CA SER A 212 -7.33 -23.80 -3.60
C SER A 212 -7.35 -23.34 -2.15
N PHE A 213 -8.13 -23.99 -1.28
CA PHE A 213 -8.35 -23.58 0.11
C PHE A 213 -8.00 -24.65 1.14
N THR A 214 -7.58 -25.84 0.71
CA THR A 214 -7.33 -27.00 1.59
C THR A 214 -6.21 -26.78 2.59
N CYS A 215 -5.25 -25.90 2.26
CA CYS A 215 -4.15 -25.54 3.14
C CYS A 215 -4.52 -24.48 4.20
N LEU A 216 -5.71 -23.88 4.12
CA LEU A 216 -6.14 -22.77 4.98
C LEU A 216 -6.85 -23.26 6.22
N LYS A 217 -6.66 -22.54 7.34
CA LYS A 217 -7.42 -22.79 8.58
C LYS A 217 -8.86 -22.28 8.52
N SER A 218 -9.09 -21.25 7.70
CA SER A 218 -10.38 -20.59 7.53
C SER A 218 -10.63 -20.35 6.05
N LEU A 219 -11.87 -20.55 5.61
CA LEU A 219 -12.29 -20.24 4.25
C LEU A 219 -12.37 -18.71 4.06
N PRO A 220 -12.30 -18.22 2.80
CA PRO A 220 -12.49 -16.81 2.52
C PRO A 220 -13.80 -16.26 3.09
N ILE A 221 -13.72 -15.12 3.77
CA ILE A 221 -14.84 -14.46 4.44
C ILE A 221 -15.55 -13.55 3.44
N GLY A 222 -16.89 -13.48 3.51
CA GLY A 222 -17.70 -12.54 2.74
C GLY A 222 -19.02 -13.13 2.26
N ARG A 223 -19.80 -12.33 1.52
CA ARG A 223 -21.03 -12.79 0.84
C ARG A 223 -20.70 -13.13 -0.61
N TYR A 224 -21.00 -14.36 -1.01
CA TYR A 224 -20.83 -14.87 -2.36
C TYR A 224 -22.23 -15.16 -2.90
N ASN A 225 -22.56 -14.59 -4.06
CA ASN A 225 -23.85 -14.78 -4.73
C ASN A 225 -23.86 -16.06 -5.56
#